data_AF-A0A2U1FB62-F1
#
_entry.id   AF-A0A2U1FB62-F1
#
_cell.length_a   1.000
_cell.length_b   1.000
_cell.length_c   1.000
_cell.angle_alpha   90.00
_cell.angle_beta   90.00
_cell.angle_gamma   90.00
#
_symmetry.space_group_name_H-M   'P 1'
#
loop_
_entity.id
_entity.type
_entity.pdbx_description
1 polymer ?
#
loop_
_entity_poly.entity_id
_entity_poly.type
_entity_poly.pdbx_seq_one_letter_code
_entity_poly.pdbx_strand_id
1 'polypeptide(L)'
;MMSRMAQDASTDTSEQRRSHTSDDLRALTRKVLTVAASVIRILTVVFAGILVVHVILAVAGANPANGITIFFRDLADNLTLGIGDLFLPASESLRIILNYGLAAVVWIAIGIIVSKLLNALAP
;
A
#
# COMPACT_ATOMS: atom_id res chain seq x y z
N MET A 1 -3.84 -60.19 11.44
CA MET A 1 -3.28 -59.58 10.21
C MET A 1 -4.28 -58.61 9.56
N MET A 2 -5.54 -59.02 9.33
CA MET A 2 -6.61 -58.15 8.79
C MET A 2 -6.86 -56.82 9.55
N SER A 3 -6.74 -56.81 10.88
CA SER A 3 -6.98 -55.59 11.69
C SER A 3 -5.94 -54.49 11.48
N ARG A 4 -4.74 -54.80 10.95
CA ARG A 4 -3.71 -53.80 10.65
C ARG A 4 -3.98 -53.10 9.31
N MET A 5 -4.42 -53.86 8.30
CA MET A 5 -4.80 -53.30 6.99
C MET A 5 -5.98 -52.33 7.07
N ALA A 6 -6.97 -52.60 7.93
CA ALA A 6 -8.08 -51.68 8.15
C ALA A 6 -7.64 -50.39 8.86
N GLN A 7 -6.65 -50.49 9.75
CA GLN A 7 -6.11 -49.35 10.47
C GLN A 7 -5.25 -48.47 9.56
N ASP A 8 -4.40 -49.07 8.72
CA ASP A 8 -3.54 -48.37 7.75
C ASP A 8 -4.37 -47.63 6.68
N ALA A 9 -5.43 -48.26 6.16
CA ALA A 9 -6.34 -47.62 5.20
C ALA A 9 -7.11 -46.42 5.82
N SER A 10 -7.42 -46.51 7.10
CA SER A 10 -8.09 -45.42 7.84
C SER A 10 -7.15 -44.24 8.09
N THR A 11 -5.87 -44.51 8.36
CA THR A 11 -4.84 -43.48 8.55
C THR A 11 -4.51 -42.75 7.25
N ASP A 12 -4.31 -43.47 6.14
CA ASP A 12 -4.00 -42.88 4.82
C ASP A 12 -5.09 -41.89 4.38
N THR A 13 -6.36 -42.29 4.53
CA THR A 13 -7.51 -41.47 4.16
C THR A 13 -7.59 -40.19 5.00
N SER A 14 -7.21 -40.26 6.27
CA SER A 14 -7.26 -39.12 7.20
C SER A 14 -6.12 -38.12 7.00
N GLU A 15 -4.93 -38.59 6.63
CA GLU A 15 -3.77 -37.75 6.32
C GLU A 15 -3.95 -37.04 4.97
N GLN A 16 -4.46 -37.76 3.96
CA GLN A 16 -4.73 -37.19 2.64
C GLN A 16 -5.81 -36.10 2.68
N ARG A 17 -6.81 -36.22 3.57
CA ARG A 17 -7.81 -35.17 3.76
C ARG A 17 -7.25 -33.92 4.47
N ARG A 18 -6.28 -34.11 5.38
CA ARG A 18 -5.62 -33.00 6.10
C ARG A 18 -4.64 -32.24 5.20
N SER A 19 -3.86 -32.93 4.37
CA SER A 19 -2.93 -32.29 3.43
C SER A 19 -3.67 -31.38 2.45
N HIS A 20 -4.74 -31.89 1.83
CA HIS A 20 -5.55 -31.14 0.86
C HIS A 20 -6.16 -29.88 1.48
N THR A 21 -6.70 -29.99 2.70
CA THR A 21 -7.26 -28.84 3.43
C THR A 21 -6.19 -27.78 3.71
N SER A 22 -4.98 -28.18 4.08
CA SER A 22 -3.89 -27.24 4.39
C SER A 22 -3.34 -26.54 3.13
N ASP A 23 -3.35 -27.22 1.98
CA ASP A 23 -2.94 -26.65 0.71
C ASP A 23 -3.98 -25.66 0.17
N ASP A 24 -5.27 -25.98 0.32
CA ASP A 24 -6.38 -25.07 0.00
C ASP A 24 -6.32 -23.80 0.85
N LEU A 25 -6.07 -23.91 2.16
CA LEU A 25 -5.90 -22.75 3.05
C LEU A 25 -4.69 -21.89 2.64
N ARG A 26 -3.54 -22.51 2.33
CA ARG A 26 -2.34 -21.79 1.87
C ARG A 26 -2.57 -21.08 0.53
N ALA A 27 -3.31 -21.71 -0.39
CA ALA A 27 -3.69 -21.12 -1.66
C ALA A 27 -4.61 -19.91 -1.47
N LEU A 28 -5.60 -20.02 -0.57
CA LEU A 28 -6.49 -18.90 -0.22
C LEU A 28 -5.72 -17.75 0.42
N THR A 29 -4.84 -18.03 1.39
CA THR A 29 -4.02 -16.99 2.05
C THR A 29 -3.13 -16.26 1.03
N ARG A 30 -2.45 -17.00 0.13
CA ARG A 30 -1.65 -16.36 -0.94
C ARG A 30 -2.50 -15.46 -1.82
N LYS A 31 -3.68 -15.93 -2.26
CA LYS A 31 -4.59 -15.15 -3.11
C LYS A 31 -5.06 -13.87 -2.42
N VAL A 32 -5.41 -13.95 -1.14
CA VAL A 32 -5.78 -12.77 -0.33
C VAL A 32 -4.62 -11.80 -0.21
N LEU A 33 -3.41 -12.29 0.08
CA LEU A 33 -2.21 -11.45 0.19
C LEU A 33 -1.89 -10.75 -1.14
N THR A 34 -2.00 -11.44 -2.28
CA THR A 34 -1.79 -10.85 -3.60
C THR A 34 -2.81 -9.76 -3.90
N VAL A 35 -4.10 -9.99 -3.63
CA VAL A 35 -5.15 -8.99 -3.85
C VAL A 35 -4.95 -7.79 -2.93
N ALA A 36 -4.74 -8.01 -1.63
CA ALA A 36 -4.54 -6.95 -0.65
C ALA A 36 -3.34 -6.08 -1.02
N ALA A 37 -2.22 -6.70 -1.40
CA ALA A 37 -1.04 -5.95 -1.77
C ALA A 37 -1.24 -5.20 -3.10
N SER A 38 -1.97 -5.74 -4.08
CA SER A 38 -2.37 -5.00 -5.29
C SER A 38 -3.20 -3.75 -4.97
N VAL A 39 -4.16 -3.86 -4.06
CA VAL A 39 -4.96 -2.72 -3.57
C VAL A 39 -4.06 -1.68 -2.91
N ILE A 40 -3.17 -2.11 -2.01
CA ILE A 40 -2.22 -1.21 -1.33
C ILE A 40 -1.35 -0.46 -2.36
N ARG A 41 -0.89 -1.13 -3.42
CA ARG A 41 -0.12 -0.49 -4.51
C ARG A 41 -0.91 0.62 -5.18
N ILE A 42 -2.16 0.36 -5.54
CA ILE A 42 -3.03 1.35 -6.19
C ILE A 42 -3.22 2.56 -5.27
N LEU A 43 -3.54 2.32 -3.99
CA LEU A 43 -3.71 3.39 -3.00
C LEU A 43 -2.45 4.23 -2.86
N THR A 44 -1.28 3.59 -2.76
CA THR A 44 0.01 4.27 -2.62
C THR A 44 0.32 5.19 -3.80
N VAL A 45 0.03 4.75 -5.03
CA VAL A 45 0.21 5.56 -6.25
C VAL A 45 -0.79 6.72 -6.27
N VAL A 46 -2.05 6.49 -5.90
CA VAL A 46 -3.09 7.54 -5.84
C VAL A 46 -2.70 8.62 -4.83
N PHE A 47 -2.26 8.23 -3.64
CA PHE A 47 -1.83 9.15 -2.59
C PHE A 47 -0.60 9.97 -3.00
N ALA A 48 0.39 9.35 -3.64
CA ALA A 48 1.52 10.07 -4.24
C ALA A 48 1.05 11.10 -5.27
N GLY A 49 0.12 10.72 -6.16
CA GLY A 49 -0.45 11.60 -7.18
C GLY A 49 -1.15 12.83 -6.58
N ILE A 50 -1.95 12.64 -5.53
CA ILE A 50 -2.64 13.73 -4.82
C ILE A 50 -1.64 14.76 -4.29
N LEU A 51 -0.55 14.29 -3.64
CA LEU A 51 0.49 15.18 -3.12
C LEU A 51 1.22 15.94 -4.24
N VAL A 52 1.54 15.26 -5.35
CA VAL A 52 2.17 15.91 -6.51
C VAL A 52 1.27 16.99 -7.10
N VAL A 53 -0.04 16.73 -7.25
CA VAL A 53 -1.00 17.73 -7.73
C VAL A 53 -1.06 18.93 -6.79
N HIS A 54 -1.09 18.71 -5.47
CA HIS A 54 -1.06 19.81 -4.49
C HIS A 54 0.21 20.67 -4.64
N VAL A 55 1.39 20.04 -4.76
CA VAL A 55 2.66 20.75 -4.97
C VAL A 55 2.63 21.55 -6.27
N ILE A 56 2.14 20.97 -7.37
CA ILE A 56 2.03 21.67 -8.66
C ILE A 56 1.09 22.88 -8.54
N LEU A 57 -0.08 22.72 -7.91
CA LEU A 57 -1.02 23.83 -7.71
C LEU A 57 -0.39 24.96 -6.88
N ALA A 58 0.34 24.62 -5.83
CA ALA A 58 1.03 25.61 -5.01
C ALA A 58 2.15 26.34 -5.77
N VAL A 59 2.98 25.62 -6.54
CA VAL A 59 4.07 26.20 -7.33
C VAL A 59 3.55 27.02 -8.52
N ALA A 60 2.45 26.58 -9.14
CA ALA A 60 1.78 27.29 -10.22
C ALA A 60 1.07 28.57 -9.75
N GLY A 61 1.08 28.87 -8.44
CA GLY A 61 0.41 30.03 -7.87
C GLY A 61 -1.11 29.94 -7.97
N ALA A 62 -1.66 28.72 -7.91
CA ALA A 62 -3.10 28.51 -7.93
C ALA A 62 -3.76 29.29 -6.77
N ASN A 63 -4.91 29.89 -7.04
CA ASN A 63 -5.62 30.69 -6.06
C ASN A 63 -6.00 29.81 -4.83
N PRO A 64 -5.46 30.10 -3.63
CA PRO A 64 -5.71 29.30 -2.43
C PRO A 64 -7.16 29.35 -1.94
N ALA A 65 -7.96 30.31 -2.43
CA ALA A 65 -9.41 30.37 -2.19
C ALA A 65 -10.23 29.50 -3.16
N ASN A 66 -9.58 28.86 -4.15
CA ASN A 66 -10.26 27.96 -5.07
C ASN A 66 -10.59 26.62 -4.38
N GLY A 67 -11.83 26.14 -4.54
CA GLY A 67 -12.28 24.89 -3.94
C GLY A 67 -11.44 23.66 -4.33
N ILE A 68 -10.88 23.62 -5.55
CA ILE A 68 -9.98 22.56 -5.98
C ILE A 68 -8.66 22.59 -5.19
N THR A 69 -8.10 23.77 -4.97
CA THR A 69 -6.84 23.94 -4.22
C THR A 69 -7.03 23.56 -2.74
N ILE A 70 -8.16 23.97 -2.15
CA ILE A 70 -8.55 23.60 -0.79
C ILE A 70 -8.71 22.08 -0.66
N PHE A 71 -9.41 21.43 -1.59
CA PHE A 71 -9.60 19.98 -1.58
C PHE A 71 -8.28 19.21 -1.60
N PHE A 72 -7.35 19.58 -2.51
CA PHE A 72 -6.04 18.92 -2.57
C PHE A 72 -5.17 19.23 -1.35
N ARG A 73 -5.27 20.44 -0.78
CA ARG A 73 -4.57 20.79 0.46
C ARG A 73 -5.03 19.94 1.64
N ASP A 74 -6.34 19.84 1.84
CA ASP A 74 -6.89 19.09 2.98
C ASP A 74 -6.55 17.58 2.86
N LEU A 75 -6.56 17.03 1.65
CA LEU A 75 -6.06 15.67 1.41
C LEU A 75 -4.55 15.56 1.65
N ALA A 76 -3.76 16.53 1.19
CA ALA A 76 -2.32 16.54 1.35
C ALA A 76 -1.91 16.58 2.84
N ASP A 77 -2.58 17.40 3.65
CA ASP A 77 -2.34 17.50 5.10
C ASP A 77 -2.53 16.16 5.81
N ASN A 78 -3.57 15.40 5.42
CA ASN A 78 -3.79 14.04 5.95
C ASN A 78 -2.73 13.04 5.46
N LEU A 79 -2.22 13.22 4.24
CA LEU A 79 -1.28 12.32 3.59
C LEU A 79 0.19 12.61 3.92
N THR A 80 0.49 13.75 4.54
CA THR A 80 1.85 14.12 5.00
C THR A 80 2.35 13.27 6.17
N LEU A 81 1.52 12.42 6.78
CA LEU A 81 1.88 11.51 7.88
C LEU A 81 2.59 12.21 9.06
N GLY A 82 2.30 13.49 9.30
CA GLY A 82 2.93 14.30 10.36
C GLY A 82 4.31 14.89 10.01
N ILE A 83 4.77 14.72 8.76
CA ILE A 83 6.06 15.22 8.26
C ILE A 83 5.92 16.62 7.60
N GLY A 84 4.69 17.14 7.51
CA GLY A 84 4.33 18.37 6.79
C GLY A 84 4.91 19.68 7.34
N ASP A 85 5.50 19.67 8.54
CA ASP A 85 6.05 20.85 9.21
C ASP A 85 7.53 20.70 9.60
N LEU A 86 8.27 19.77 8.97
CA LEU A 86 9.70 19.57 9.28
C LEU A 86 10.57 20.78 8.92
N PHE A 87 10.18 21.55 7.89
CA PHE A 87 10.88 22.75 7.47
C PHE A 87 9.96 23.96 7.61
N LEU A 88 10.43 24.98 8.35
CA LEU A 88 9.74 26.26 8.51
C LEU A 88 10.53 27.41 7.85
N PRO A 89 10.67 27.43 6.51
CA PRO A 89 11.29 28.54 5.83
C PRO A 89 10.38 29.79 5.83
N ALA A 90 11.00 30.97 5.72
CA ALA A 90 10.29 32.25 5.73
C ALA A 90 9.36 32.46 4.51
N SER A 91 9.63 31.80 3.38
CA SER A 91 8.79 31.87 2.18
C SER A 91 7.79 30.71 2.12
N GLU A 92 6.51 31.05 1.99
CA GLU A 92 5.39 30.10 1.94
C GLU A 92 5.51 29.05 0.83
N SER A 93 5.85 29.47 -0.39
CA SER A 93 6.01 28.54 -1.51
C SER A 93 7.12 27.51 -1.27
N LEU A 94 8.22 27.93 -0.63
CA LEU A 94 9.33 27.02 -0.32
C LEU A 94 8.96 26.03 0.79
N ARG A 95 8.16 26.46 1.77
CA ARG A 95 7.60 25.56 2.81
C ARG A 95 6.77 24.46 2.16
N ILE A 96 5.91 24.82 1.20
CA ILE A 96 5.06 23.85 0.52
C ILE A 96 5.89 22.86 -0.30
N ILE A 97 6.85 23.36 -1.08
CA ILE A 97 7.73 22.53 -1.91
C ILE A 97 8.54 21.55 -1.04
N LEU A 98 9.15 22.04 0.04
CA LEU A 98 10.03 21.20 0.87
C LEU A 98 9.23 20.16 1.65
N ASN A 99 8.15 20.54 2.33
CA ASN A 99 7.42 19.61 3.19
C ASN A 99 6.54 18.64 2.40
N TYR A 100 5.69 19.16 1.51
CA TYR A 100 4.77 18.32 0.74
C TYR A 100 5.47 17.63 -0.42
N GLY A 101 6.52 18.24 -1.00
CA GLY A 101 7.38 17.58 -1.98
C GLY A 101 8.15 16.42 -1.36
N LEU A 102 8.70 16.56 -0.15
CA LEU A 102 9.33 15.45 0.56
C LEU A 102 8.31 14.35 0.87
N ALA A 103 7.09 14.70 1.32
CA ALA A 103 6.03 13.73 1.53
C ALA A 103 5.65 12.97 0.25
N ALA A 104 5.62 13.64 -0.90
CA ALA A 104 5.40 12.99 -2.19
C ALA A 104 6.52 11.97 -2.50
N VAL A 105 7.79 12.34 -2.27
CA VAL A 105 8.93 11.43 -2.43
C VAL A 105 8.83 10.22 -1.50
N VAL A 106 8.40 10.41 -0.25
CA VAL A 106 8.16 9.31 0.70
C VAL A 106 7.10 8.35 0.16
N TRP A 107 5.97 8.85 -0.34
CA TRP A 107 4.93 8.01 -0.93
C TRP A 107 5.40 7.28 -2.19
N ILE A 108 6.22 7.91 -3.04
CA ILE A 108 6.86 7.25 -4.19
C ILE A 108 7.80 6.13 -3.73
N ALA A 109 8.64 6.39 -2.72
CA ALA A 109 9.55 5.38 -2.16
C ALA A 109 8.78 4.19 -1.58
N ILE A 110 7.69 4.44 -0.82
CA ILE A 110 6.78 3.40 -0.33
C ILE A 110 6.19 2.62 -1.51
N GLY A 111 5.75 3.30 -2.58
CA GLY A 111 5.21 2.68 -3.79
C GLY A 111 6.20 1.75 -4.47
N ILE A 112 7.48 2.14 -4.56
CA ILE A 112 8.55 1.31 -5.10
C ILE A 112 8.80 0.09 -4.20
N ILE A 113 8.89 0.28 -2.88
CA ILE A 113 9.11 -0.81 -1.92
C ILE A 113 7.96 -1.82 -1.99
N VAL A 114 6.72 -1.36 -1.96
CA VAL A 114 5.51 -2.20 -2.07
C VAL A 114 5.48 -2.90 -3.43
N SER A 115 5.79 -2.21 -4.53
CA SER A 115 5.84 -2.84 -5.86
C SER A 115 6.91 -3.93 -5.95
N LYS A 116 8.08 -3.73 -5.34
CA LYS A 116 9.14 -4.74 -5.26
C LYS A 116 8.74 -5.93 -4.40
N LEU A 117 8.12 -5.68 -3.24
CA LEU A 117 7.63 -6.73 -2.35
C LEU A 117 6.52 -7.56 -3.02
N LEU A 118 5.66 -6.89 -3.78
CA LEU A 118 4.62 -7.52 -4.59
C LEU A 118 5.17 -8.42 -5.68
N ASN A 119 6.11 -7.93 -6.49
CA ASN A 119 6.77 -8.75 -7.51
C ASN A 119 7.59 -9.89 -6.90
N ALA A 120 8.04 -9.76 -5.65
CA ALA A 120 8.70 -10.85 -4.94
C ALA A 120 7.69 -11.91 -4.43
N LEU A 121 6.42 -11.55 -4.23
CA LEU A 121 5.37 -12.44 -3.72
C LEU A 121 4.48 -13.05 -4.82
N ALA A 122 4.37 -12.39 -5.97
CA ALA A 122 3.74 -12.90 -7.18
C ALA A 122 4.85 -13.21 -8.20
N PRO A 123 5.36 -14.45 -8.25
CA PRO A 123 6.35 -14.85 -9.25
C PRO A 123 5.79 -14.77 -10.68
#